data_AF-A0A831K8I4-F1
#
_entry.id   AF-A0A831K8I4-F1
#
_cell.length_a   1.000
_cell.length_b   1.000
_cell.length_c   1.000
_cell.angle_alpha   90.00
_cell.angle_beta   90.00
_cell.angle_gamma   90.00
#
_symmetry.space_group_name_H-M   'P 1'
#
loop_
_entity.id
_entity.type
_entity.pdbx_description
1 polymer ?
#
loop_
_entity_poly.entity_id
_entity_poly.type
_entity_poly.pdbx_seq_one_letter_code
_entity_poly.pdbx_strand_id
1 'polypeptide(L)'
;ARGRVVTVAVNSFVFLEPVYVADLVSFYAKVVRVGNTSLTADVEVFVERDRGLQGIGDHIKVAEARITYVALDEHRRPRAVDPPGVGEP
;
A
#
# COMPACT_ATOMS: atom_id res chain seq x y z
N ALA A 1 -10.40 6.26 -3.93
CA ALA A 1 -10.41 7.74 -4.04
C ALA A 1 -11.01 8.24 -5.36
N ARG A 2 -10.81 7.59 -6.52
CA ARG A 2 -11.34 8.07 -7.82
C ARG A 2 -10.92 9.52 -8.14
N GLY A 3 -9.65 9.87 -7.89
CA GLY A 3 -9.08 11.20 -8.14
C GLY A 3 -7.76 11.42 -7.38
N ARG A 4 -7.26 12.65 -7.38
CA ARG A 4 -5.96 13.01 -6.77
C ARG A 4 -5.95 12.70 -5.27
N VAL A 5 -4.84 12.15 -4.80
CA VAL A 5 -4.58 11.90 -3.38
C VAL A 5 -3.18 12.39 -3.03
N VAL A 6 -2.97 12.69 -1.75
CA VAL A 6 -1.67 12.96 -1.17
C VAL A 6 -1.45 12.10 0.06
N THR A 7 -0.22 11.65 0.27
CA THR A 7 0.18 10.96 1.51
C THR A 7 0.33 11.99 2.62
N VAL A 8 -0.42 11.84 3.71
CA VAL A 8 -0.38 12.76 4.85
C VAL A 8 0.26 12.15 6.10
N ALA A 9 0.29 10.82 6.19
CA ALA A 9 0.97 10.13 7.27
C ALA A 9 1.49 8.76 6.83
N VAL A 10 2.65 8.40 7.35
CA VAL A 10 3.15 7.02 7.40
C VAL A 10 3.28 6.70 8.89
N ASN A 11 2.30 5.99 9.44
CA ASN A 11 2.19 5.79 10.89
C ASN A 11 3.21 4.78 11.41
N SER A 12 3.45 3.72 10.65
CA SER A 12 4.46 2.72 10.93
C SER A 12 5.03 2.26 9.60
N PHE A 13 6.34 2.09 9.55
CA PHE A 13 7.05 1.41 8.47
C PHE A 13 8.11 0.55 9.13
N VAL A 14 7.94 -0.77 9.07
CA VAL A 14 8.81 -1.74 9.74
C VAL A 14 9.48 -2.57 8.67
N PHE A 15 10.82 -2.58 8.66
CA PHE A 15 11.61 -3.48 7.83
C PHE A 15 11.90 -4.75 8.63
N LEU A 16 11.33 -5.86 8.20
CA LEU A 16 11.49 -7.18 8.80
C LEU A 16 12.75 -7.87 8.27
N GLU A 17 13.05 -7.66 6.99
CA GLU A 17 14.21 -8.21 6.29
C GLU A 17 14.77 -7.21 5.27
N PRO A 18 16.06 -7.30 4.90
CA PRO A 18 16.65 -6.47 3.87
C PRO A 18 16.07 -6.75 2.47
N VAL A 19 16.00 -5.72 1.64
CA VAL A 19 15.71 -5.83 0.20
C VAL A 19 17.01 -5.68 -0.56
N TYR A 20 17.34 -6.63 -1.42
CA TYR A 20 18.59 -6.63 -2.19
C TYR A 20 18.39 -6.12 -3.62
N VAL A 21 19.50 -5.76 -4.26
CA VAL A 21 19.50 -5.46 -5.69
C VAL A 21 19.08 -6.72 -6.45
N ALA A 22 18.25 -6.54 -7.47
CA ALA A 22 17.62 -7.61 -8.27
C ALA A 22 16.48 -8.39 -7.58
N ASP A 23 16.07 -8.00 -6.37
CA ASP A 23 14.80 -8.47 -5.80
C ASP A 23 13.63 -7.96 -6.65
N LEU A 24 12.71 -8.86 -7.03
CA LEU A 24 11.39 -8.44 -7.49
C LEU A 24 10.56 -8.09 -6.26
N VAL A 25 10.18 -6.82 -6.13
CA VAL A 25 9.46 -6.31 -4.95
C VAL A 25 7.98 -6.11 -5.26
N SER A 26 7.12 -6.77 -4.50
CA SER A 26 5.67 -6.72 -4.62
C SER A 26 5.07 -6.00 -3.41
N PHE A 27 4.21 -5.01 -3.65
CA PHE A 27 3.48 -4.27 -2.63
C PHE A 27 2.00 -4.60 -2.71
N TYR A 28 1.43 -5.12 -1.62
CA TYR A 28 0.01 -5.41 -1.51
C TYR A 28 -0.61 -4.46 -0.51
N ALA A 29 -1.55 -3.64 -0.98
CA ALA A 29 -2.20 -2.62 -0.17
C ALA A 29 -3.68 -2.97 0.03
N LYS A 30 -4.15 -2.90 1.28
CA LYS A 30 -5.56 -3.06 1.63
C LYS A 30 -6.04 -1.83 2.37
N VAL A 31 -7.14 -1.22 1.90
CA VAL A 31 -7.79 -0.13 2.62
C VAL A 31 -8.43 -0.71 3.89
N VAL A 32 -7.99 -0.22 5.05
CA VAL A 32 -8.48 -0.67 6.36
C VAL A 32 -9.39 0.36 7.04
N ARG A 33 -9.35 1.62 6.59
CA ARG A 33 -10.24 2.66 7.09
C ARG A 33 -10.54 3.70 6.01
N VAL A 34 -11.80 4.10 5.92
CA VAL A 34 -12.26 5.24 5.12
C VAL A 34 -12.78 6.30 6.08
N GLY A 35 -12.18 7.48 6.06
CA GLY A 35 -12.66 8.68 6.77
C GLY A 35 -13.50 9.56 5.84
N ASN A 36 -13.84 10.78 6.27
CA ASN A 36 -14.59 11.70 5.43
C ASN A 36 -13.82 12.07 4.16
N THR A 37 -12.55 12.47 4.30
CA THR A 37 -11.68 12.88 3.17
C THR A 37 -10.44 12.01 3.01
N SER A 38 -10.29 10.98 3.86
CA SER A 38 -9.05 10.23 4.02
C SER A 38 -9.23 8.72 3.83
N LEU A 39 -8.14 8.05 3.46
CA LEU A 39 -8.06 6.60 3.33
C LEU A 39 -6.82 6.11 4.07
N THR A 40 -6.97 5.14 4.96
CA THR A 40 -5.83 4.44 5.57
C THR A 40 -5.71 3.06 4.94
N ALA A 41 -4.51 2.74 4.47
CA ALA A 41 -4.17 1.44 3.91
C ALA A 41 -3.06 0.77 4.71
N ASP A 42 -3.24 -0.52 4.97
CA ASP A 42 -2.16 -1.40 5.39
C ASP A 42 -1.47 -1.92 4.14
N VAL A 43 -0.14 -1.89 4.15
CA VAL A 43 0.72 -2.27 3.03
C VAL A 43 1.67 -3.37 3.50
N GLU A 44 1.61 -4.49 2.82
CA GLU A 44 2.53 -5.60 2.99
C GLU A 44 3.49 -5.63 1.81
N VAL A 45 4.79 -5.74 2.09
CA VAL A 45 5.84 -5.74 1.09
C VAL A 45 6.52 -7.08 1.09
N PHE A 46 6.57 -7.71 -0.08
CA PHE A 46 7.22 -8.99 -0.30
C PHE A 46 8.32 -8.84 -1.34
N VAL A 47 9.32 -9.71 -1.26
CA VAL A 47 10.30 -9.90 -2.32
C VAL A 47 10.21 -11.31 -2.85
N GLU A 48 10.48 -11.45 -4.14
CA GLU A 48 10.81 -12.70 -4.79
C GLU A 48 12.29 -12.62 -5.18
N ARG A 49 13.08 -13.59 -4.70
CA ARG A 49 14.51 -13.69 -4.97
C ARG A 49 14.76 -14.88 -5.90
N ASP A 50 15.27 -14.60 -7.09
CA ASP A 50 15.74 -15.66 -7.98
C ASP A 50 17.05 -16.25 -7.40
N ARG A 51 16.97 -17.48 -6.89
CA ARG A 51 18.13 -18.24 -6.41
C ARG A 51 18.65 -19.25 -7.45
N GLY A 52 18.24 -19.15 -8.71
CA GLY A 52 18.65 -20.03 -9.80
C GLY A 52 17.80 -21.30 -9.96
N LEU A 53 18.39 -22.36 -10.54
CA LEU A 53 17.76 -23.58 -11.07
C LEU A 53 16.92 -24.44 -10.08
N GLN A 54 16.76 -24.04 -8.81
CA GLN A 54 16.02 -24.80 -7.80
C GLN A 54 14.59 -24.28 -7.53
N GLY A 55 14.04 -23.49 -8.44
CA GLY A 55 12.60 -23.47 -8.74
C GLY A 55 11.68 -23.49 -7.52
N ILE A 56 11.70 -22.41 -6.75
CA ILE A 56 10.59 -21.73 -6.05
C ILE A 56 11.27 -20.47 -5.52
N GLY A 57 10.94 -19.30 -6.07
CA GLY A 57 11.41 -18.04 -5.49
C GLY A 57 10.80 -17.91 -4.09
N ASP A 58 11.63 -17.69 -3.08
CA ASP A 58 11.12 -17.45 -1.73
C ASP A 58 10.30 -16.15 -1.75
N HIS A 59 8.98 -16.25 -1.51
CA HIS A 59 8.11 -15.10 -1.29
C HIS A 59 8.27 -14.64 0.17
N ILE A 60 9.15 -13.68 0.40
CA ILE A 60 9.54 -13.26 1.75
C ILE A 60 8.91 -11.92 2.06
N LYS A 61 8.22 -11.83 3.19
CA LYS A 61 7.70 -10.55 3.70
C LYS A 61 8.84 -9.72 4.28
N VAL A 62 9.15 -8.59 3.65
CA VAL A 62 10.30 -7.74 4.00
C VAL A 62 9.91 -6.49 4.75
N ALA A 63 8.68 -5.99 4.57
CA ALA A 63 8.22 -4.82 5.28
C ALA A 63 6.71 -4.79 5.46
N GLU A 64 6.29 -4.03 6.47
CA GLU A 64 4.89 -3.69 6.73
C GLU A 64 4.77 -2.19 6.98
N ALA A 65 3.72 -1.58 6.42
CA ALA A 65 3.46 -0.17 6.64
C ALA A 65 1.97 0.14 6.78
N ARG A 66 1.66 1.21 7.51
CA ARG A 66 0.33 1.82 7.55
C ARG A 66 0.42 3.25 7.05
N ILE A 67 -0.28 3.53 5.95
CA ILE A 67 -0.21 4.80 5.24
C ILE A 67 -1.59 5.44 5.19
N THR A 68 -1.67 6.73 5.51
CA THR A 68 -2.88 7.53 5.38
C THR A 68 -2.74 8.53 4.24
N TYR A 69 -3.75 8.53 3.37
CA TYR A 69 -3.91 9.42 2.24
C TYR A 69 -5.10 10.36 2.46
N VAL A 70 -5.08 11.52 1.83
CA VAL A 70 -6.22 12.45 1.73
C VAL A 70 -6.56 12.68 0.26
N ALA A 71 -7.84 12.59 -0.09
CA ALA A 71 -8.32 12.91 -1.42
C ALA A 71 -8.46 14.42 -1.60
N LEU A 72 -8.03 14.91 -2.76
CA LEU A 72 -8.08 16.32 -3.11
C LEU A 72 -8.98 16.57 -4.33
N ASP A 73 -9.56 17.76 -4.40
CA ASP A 73 -10.24 18.32 -5.57
C ASP A 73 -9.26 19.02 -6.54
N GLU A 74 -9.79 19.64 -7.60
CA GLU A 74 -9.00 20.38 -8.59
C GLU A 74 -8.31 21.63 -8.02
N HIS A 75 -8.82 22.19 -6.92
CA HIS A 75 -8.25 23.34 -6.22
C HIS A 75 -7.29 22.93 -5.09
N ARG A 76 -6.91 21.65 -5.01
CA ARG A 76 -6.04 21.06 -3.99
C ARG A 76 -6.63 21.13 -2.57
N ARG A 77 -7.95 21.17 -2.42
CA ARG A 77 -8.64 21.12 -1.13
C ARG A 77 -9.11 19.70 -0.81
N PRO A 78 -9.14 19.27 0.46
CA PRO A 78 -9.68 17.96 0.84
C PRO A 78 -11.12 17.80 0.37
N ARG A 79 -11.41 16.66 -0.25
CA ARG A 79 -12.78 16.33 -0.70
C ARG A 79 -13.25 15.02 -0.09
N ALA A 80 -14.57 14.87 -0.04
CA ALA A 80 -15.18 13.64 0.44
C ALA A 80 -14.75 12.43 -0.41
N VAL A 81 -14.53 11.30 0.25
CA VAL A 81 -14.35 10.00 -0.39
C VAL A 81 -15.59 9.16 -0.21
N ASP A 82 -16.08 8.57 -1.30
CA ASP A 82 -17.17 7.62 -1.22
C ASP A 82 -16.74 6.42 -0.36
N PRO A 83 -17.64 5.86 0.48
CA PRO A 83 -17.41 4.56 1.10
C PRO A 83 -17.10 3.54 0.00
N PRO A 84 -16.28 2.50 0.27
CA PRO A 84 -16.10 1.42 -0.69
C PRO A 84 -17.48 0.85 -1.00
N GLY A 85 -17.87 0.88 -2.28
CA GLY A 85 -19.20 0.45 -2.70
C GLY A 85 -19.47 -0.96 -2.21
N VAL A 86 -20.62 -1.15 -1.54
CA VAL A 86 -21.22 -2.47 -1.38
C VAL A 86 -21.59 -2.94 -2.78
N GLY A 87 -20.80 -3.85 -3.35
CA GLY A 87 -21.09 -4.53 -4.61
C GLY A 87 -19.99 -4.37 -5.67
N GLU A 88 -19.22 -5.44 -5.89
CA GLU A 88 -19.53 -6.43 -6.92
C GLU A 88 -19.15 -7.83 -6.36
N PRO A 89 -19.81 -8.91 -6.81
CA PRO A 89 -19.88 -10.21 -6.12
C PRO A 89 -18.55 -10.94 -5.92
#